data_AF-A0A9P1E306-F1
#
_entry.id   AF-A0A9P1E306-F1
#
_cell.length_a   1.000
_cell.length_b   1.000
_cell.length_c   1.000
_cell.angle_alpha   90.00
_cell.angle_beta   90.00
_cell.angle_gamma   90.00
#
_symmetry.space_group_name_H-M   'P 1'
#
loop_
_entity.id
_entity.type
_entity.pdbx_description
1 polymer ?
#
loop_
_entity_poly.entity_id
_entity_poly.type
_entity_poly.pdbx_seq_one_letter_code
_entity_poly.pdbx_strand_id
1 'polypeptide(L)'
;MQVTPDVKLTVASRSLEGIASTWWESVEGKYRGAITWANFEQEFYAQYYSDYEVNVKRREYTNLKQKEGGSVKQLEQDFRTLARFLPEYAVDEDRMSERFWDALLLDIRDRATYSRHMTFSEVVEQGLLGEAQWNERKERDAEEAKKRKWHSSGLPEQSRKNNNCVGSGSFMMLAPPAKKNRYARWHLSSSQNTGPPRCANCSKNHFGKCNAPPRCYQCGNTCHMKANCPQLGNVHRF
;
A
#
# COMPACT_ATOMS: atom_id res chain seq x y z
N MET A 1 30.52 -20.16 -31.20
CA MET A 1 31.71 -20.91 -30.75
C MET A 1 31.50 -21.31 -29.31
N GLN A 2 31.47 -22.60 -28.97
CA GLN A 2 31.46 -23.04 -27.58
C GLN A 2 32.90 -22.94 -27.04
N VAL A 3 33.09 -22.25 -25.92
CA VAL A 3 34.40 -22.14 -25.26
C VAL A 3 34.64 -23.42 -24.48
N THR A 4 35.67 -24.19 -24.85
CA THR A 4 36.04 -25.41 -24.12
C THR A 4 36.57 -25.06 -22.72
N PRO A 5 36.42 -25.95 -21.73
CA PRO A 5 36.92 -25.72 -20.36
C PRO A 5 38.40 -25.34 -20.31
N ASP A 6 39.23 -25.92 -21.19
CA ASP A 6 40.66 -25.61 -21.27
C ASP A 6 40.95 -24.18 -21.74
N VAL A 7 40.14 -23.70 -22.70
CA VAL A 7 40.22 -22.31 -23.16
C VAL A 7 39.77 -21.35 -22.06
N LYS A 8 38.71 -21.69 -21.29
CA LYS A 8 38.28 -20.88 -20.14
C LYS A 8 39.40 -20.76 -19.10
N LEU A 9 40.03 -21.89 -18.75
CA LEU A 9 41.13 -21.92 -17.79
C LEU A 9 42.29 -21.03 -18.26
N THR A 10 42.70 -21.17 -19.51
CA THR A 10 43.81 -20.40 -20.09
C THR A 10 43.52 -18.90 -20.09
N VAL A 11 42.28 -18.51 -20.41
CA VAL A 11 41.89 -17.09 -20.42
C VAL A 11 41.82 -16.56 -19.00
N ALA A 12 41.21 -17.29 -18.06
CA ALA A 12 41.04 -16.83 -16.69
C ALA A 12 42.38 -16.70 -15.96
N SER A 13 43.27 -17.68 -16.06
CA SER A 13 44.60 -17.63 -15.43
C SER A 13 45.42 -16.44 -15.93
N ARG A 14 45.35 -16.13 -17.23
CA ARG A 14 46.01 -14.96 -17.84
C ARG A 14 45.36 -13.62 -17.54
N SER A 15 44.12 -13.63 -17.04
CA SER A 15 43.39 -12.41 -16.69
C SER A 15 43.60 -12.01 -15.23
N LEU A 16 44.28 -12.85 -14.43
CA LEU A 16 44.63 -12.53 -13.05
C LEU A 16 45.83 -11.58 -13.04
N GLU A 17 45.72 -10.49 -12.30
CA GLU A 17 46.78 -9.48 -12.18
C GLU A 17 47.18 -9.27 -10.72
N GLY A 18 48.42 -8.82 -10.51
CA GLY A 18 48.95 -8.51 -9.18
C GLY A 18 48.93 -9.70 -8.22
N ILE A 19 48.38 -9.51 -7.02
CA ILE A 19 48.33 -10.52 -5.95
C ILE A 19 47.58 -11.78 -6.42
N ALA A 20 46.60 -11.65 -7.32
CA ALA A 20 45.85 -12.78 -7.84
C ALA A 20 46.68 -13.66 -8.78
N SER A 21 47.57 -13.08 -9.60
CA SER A 21 48.52 -13.85 -10.42
C SER A 21 49.48 -14.63 -9.53
N THR A 22 50.08 -13.97 -8.53
CA THR A 22 51.04 -14.61 -7.61
C THR A 22 50.41 -15.73 -6.80
N TRP A 23 49.15 -15.57 -6.37
CA TRP A 23 48.40 -16.64 -5.73
C TRP A 23 48.17 -17.82 -6.68
N TRP A 24 47.72 -17.56 -7.92
CA TRP A 24 47.44 -18.62 -8.88
C TRP A 24 48.70 -19.42 -9.24
N GLU A 25 49.84 -18.76 -9.43
CA GLU A 25 51.15 -19.43 -9.63
C GLU A 25 51.51 -20.37 -8.48
N SER A 26 51.21 -19.96 -7.23
CA SER A 26 51.42 -20.80 -6.04
C SER A 26 50.48 -22.00 -6.00
N VAL A 27 49.24 -21.83 -6.44
CA VAL A 27 48.28 -22.93 -6.58
C VAL A 27 48.73 -23.88 -7.69
N GLU A 28 49.11 -23.39 -8.87
CA GLU A 28 49.59 -24.20 -9.98
C GLU A 28 50.79 -25.08 -9.57
N GLY A 29 51.74 -24.51 -8.83
CA GLY A 29 52.91 -25.24 -8.33
C GLY A 29 52.60 -26.40 -7.38
N LYS A 30 51.40 -26.45 -6.77
CA LYS A 30 50.97 -27.55 -5.89
C LYS A 30 50.39 -28.73 -6.66
N TYR A 31 49.87 -28.51 -7.87
CA TYR A 31 49.28 -29.57 -8.67
C TYR A 31 50.37 -30.39 -9.37
N ARG A 32 50.28 -31.72 -9.26
CA ARG A 32 51.22 -32.66 -9.90
C ARG A 32 50.78 -33.11 -11.30
N GLY A 33 49.77 -32.48 -11.88
CA GLY A 33 49.15 -32.86 -13.15
C GLY A 33 48.33 -31.74 -13.77
N ALA A 34 47.58 -32.04 -14.83
CA ALA A 34 46.75 -31.05 -15.52
C ALA A 34 45.65 -30.50 -14.60
N ILE A 35 45.63 -29.18 -14.43
CA ILE A 35 44.57 -28.47 -13.73
C ILE A 35 43.37 -28.35 -14.66
N THR A 36 42.19 -28.68 -14.16
CA THR A 36 40.94 -28.50 -14.91
C THR A 36 40.29 -27.18 -14.56
N TRP A 37 39.37 -26.70 -15.40
CA TRP A 37 38.53 -25.52 -15.09
C TRP A 37 37.83 -25.64 -13.72
N ALA A 38 37.34 -26.83 -13.37
CA ALA A 38 36.69 -27.07 -12.08
C ALA A 38 37.64 -26.90 -10.90
N ASN A 39 38.91 -27.31 -11.04
CA ASN A 39 39.93 -27.09 -10.00
C ASN A 39 40.24 -25.59 -9.84
N PHE A 40 40.36 -24.86 -10.96
CA PHE A 40 40.54 -23.41 -10.93
C PHE A 40 39.38 -22.72 -10.21
N GLU A 41 38.13 -23.02 -10.58
CA GLU A 41 36.96 -22.44 -9.91
C GLU A 41 36.97 -22.76 -8.42
N GLN A 42 37.25 -24.00 -8.03
CA GLN A 42 37.29 -24.40 -6.63
C GLN A 42 38.35 -23.62 -5.83
N GLU A 43 39.58 -23.53 -6.33
CA GLU A 43 40.67 -22.80 -5.68
C GLU A 43 40.36 -21.29 -5.64
N PHE A 44 39.85 -20.74 -6.75
CA PHE A 44 39.49 -19.32 -6.86
C PHE A 44 38.39 -18.95 -5.89
N TYR A 45 37.32 -19.74 -5.81
CA TYR A 45 36.27 -19.51 -4.82
C TYR A 45 36.81 -19.73 -3.41
N ALA A 46 37.60 -20.77 -3.12
CA ALA A 46 38.16 -20.96 -1.79
C ALA A 46 39.04 -19.78 -1.32
N GLN A 47 39.79 -19.15 -2.24
CA GLN A 47 40.66 -18.03 -1.94
C GLN A 47 39.93 -16.69 -1.81
N TYR A 48 38.95 -16.43 -2.68
CA TYR A 48 38.31 -15.11 -2.82
C TYR A 48 36.86 -15.04 -2.38
N TYR A 49 36.24 -16.20 -2.12
CA TYR A 49 34.87 -16.35 -1.63
C TYR A 49 34.86 -17.33 -0.47
N SER A 50 35.03 -16.81 0.75
CA SER A 50 34.93 -17.66 1.93
C SER A 50 33.55 -18.33 2.01
N ASP A 51 33.48 -19.54 2.57
CA ASP A 51 32.20 -20.22 2.85
C ASP A 51 31.26 -19.31 3.66
N TYR A 52 31.81 -18.45 4.51
CA TYR A 52 31.06 -17.45 5.25
C TYR A 52 30.35 -16.46 4.31
N GLU A 53 31.05 -15.90 3.32
CA GLU A 53 30.49 -14.94 2.36
C GLU A 53 29.44 -15.60 1.46
N VAL A 54 29.68 -16.82 0.99
CA VAL A 54 28.67 -17.59 0.24
C VAL A 54 27.43 -17.80 1.09
N ASN A 55 27.59 -18.17 2.36
CA ASN A 55 26.45 -18.31 3.29
C ASN A 55 25.76 -16.98 3.61
N VAL A 56 26.49 -15.84 3.62
CA VAL A 56 25.87 -14.51 3.69
C VAL A 56 25.00 -14.28 2.46
N LYS A 57 25.51 -14.53 1.24
CA LYS A 57 24.73 -14.40 0.00
C LYS A 57 23.52 -15.33 -0.04
N ARG A 58 23.67 -16.57 0.45
CA ARG A 58 22.58 -17.53 0.58
C ARG A 58 21.47 -17.01 1.50
N ARG A 59 21.85 -16.42 2.64
CA ARG A 59 20.90 -15.80 3.58
C ARG A 59 20.24 -14.57 2.98
N GLU A 60 20.99 -13.71 2.29
CA GLU A 60 20.44 -12.56 1.57
C GLU A 60 19.39 -13.01 0.54
N TYR A 61 19.71 -14.01 -0.28
CA TYR A 61 18.81 -14.54 -1.29
C TYR A 61 17.55 -15.17 -0.68
N THR A 62 17.73 -15.99 0.35
CA THR A 62 16.62 -16.69 1.02
C THR A 62 15.65 -15.73 1.70
N ASN A 63 16.15 -14.61 2.21
CA ASN A 63 15.35 -13.59 2.88
C ASN A 63 14.98 -12.41 1.96
N LEU A 64 15.29 -12.50 0.66
CA LEU A 64 15.01 -11.45 -0.29
C LEU A 64 13.49 -11.29 -0.43
N LYS A 65 13.02 -10.07 -0.18
CA LYS A 65 11.62 -9.67 -0.29
C LYS A 65 11.52 -8.32 -0.97
N GLN A 66 10.45 -8.10 -1.70
CA GLN A 66 10.12 -6.79 -2.25
C GLN A 66 9.99 -5.79 -1.10
N LYS A 67 10.78 -4.72 -1.16
CA LYS A 67 10.72 -3.63 -0.19
C LYS A 67 9.45 -2.82 -0.42
N GLU A 68 8.93 -2.20 0.64
CA GLU A 68 7.82 -1.27 0.51
C GLU A 68 8.21 -0.11 -0.42
N GLY A 69 7.38 0.15 -1.43
CA GLY A 69 7.66 1.15 -2.47
C GLY A 69 8.72 0.73 -3.51
N GLY A 70 9.30 -0.46 -3.41
CA GLY A 70 10.18 -1.03 -4.44
C GLY A 70 9.39 -1.66 -5.59
N SER A 71 9.97 -1.69 -6.79
CA SER A 71 9.33 -2.29 -7.97
C SER A 71 9.59 -3.78 -8.11
N VAL A 72 8.71 -4.48 -8.83
CA VAL A 72 8.91 -5.89 -9.21
C VAL A 72 10.19 -6.06 -10.04
N LYS A 73 10.50 -5.10 -10.92
CA LYS A 73 11.76 -5.12 -11.68
C LYS A 73 13.01 -5.01 -10.80
N GLN A 74 12.97 -4.19 -9.76
CA GLN A 74 14.09 -4.12 -8.82
C GLN A 74 14.29 -5.45 -8.10
N LEU A 75 13.19 -6.06 -7.64
CA LEU A 75 13.25 -7.39 -7.01
C LEU A 75 13.83 -8.43 -7.97
N GLU A 76 13.39 -8.45 -9.23
CA GLU A 76 13.90 -9.36 -10.25
C GLU A 76 15.42 -9.22 -10.42
N GLN A 77 15.91 -7.99 -10.49
CA GLN A 77 17.33 -7.71 -10.63
C GLN A 77 18.13 -8.17 -9.40
N ASP A 78 17.60 -7.96 -8.19
CA ASP A 78 18.23 -8.39 -6.95
C ASP A 78 18.34 -9.92 -6.90
N PHE A 79 17.27 -10.64 -7.27
CA PHE A 79 17.27 -12.10 -7.38
C PHE A 79 18.34 -12.60 -8.36
N ARG A 80 18.36 -12.06 -9.58
CA ARG A 80 19.35 -12.45 -10.60
C ARG A 80 20.78 -12.15 -10.16
N THR A 81 21.00 -11.02 -9.49
CA THR A 81 22.32 -10.63 -9.01
C THR A 81 22.83 -11.59 -7.95
N LEU A 82 21.99 -11.94 -6.97
CA LEU A 82 22.37 -12.87 -5.91
C LEU A 82 22.51 -14.32 -6.42
N ALA A 83 21.69 -14.75 -7.37
CA ALA A 83 21.78 -16.09 -7.97
C ALA A 83 23.14 -16.35 -8.66
N ARG A 84 23.81 -15.31 -9.16
CA ARG A 84 25.16 -15.43 -9.77
C ARG A 84 26.22 -15.94 -8.80
N PHE A 85 26.02 -15.75 -7.49
CA PHE A 85 26.93 -16.19 -6.44
C PHE A 85 26.56 -17.56 -5.86
N LEU A 86 25.42 -18.12 -6.28
CA LEU A 86 24.85 -19.33 -5.68
C LEU A 86 24.49 -20.34 -6.78
N PRO A 87 25.49 -21.08 -7.30
CA PRO A 87 25.31 -22.03 -8.40
C PRO A 87 24.17 -23.02 -8.17
N GLU A 88 23.89 -23.38 -6.92
CA GLU A 88 22.81 -24.30 -6.54
C GLU A 88 21.40 -23.77 -6.85
N TYR A 89 21.20 -22.45 -6.96
CA TYR A 89 19.90 -21.85 -7.30
C TYR A 89 19.76 -21.59 -8.80
N ALA A 90 20.86 -21.62 -9.57
CA ALA A 90 20.81 -21.44 -11.03
C ALA A 90 20.23 -22.66 -11.76
N VAL A 91 20.23 -23.84 -11.12
CA VAL A 91 19.77 -25.11 -11.71
C VAL A 91 18.28 -25.37 -11.42
N ASP A 92 17.74 -24.80 -10.35
CA ASP A 92 16.37 -25.07 -9.88
C ASP A 92 15.45 -23.87 -10.14
N GLU A 93 15.02 -23.72 -11.40
CA GLU A 93 14.17 -22.62 -11.85
C GLU A 93 12.79 -22.65 -11.17
N ASP A 94 12.24 -23.83 -10.88
CA ASP A 94 10.96 -23.98 -10.17
C ASP A 94 11.04 -23.36 -8.77
N ARG A 95 12.08 -23.68 -7.99
CA ARG A 95 12.29 -23.06 -6.67
C ARG A 95 12.55 -21.57 -6.75
N MET A 96 13.27 -21.11 -7.77
CA MET A 96 13.50 -19.69 -7.98
C MET A 96 12.18 -18.95 -8.24
N SER A 97 11.30 -19.53 -9.05
CA SER A 97 9.98 -18.98 -9.39
C SER A 97 9.05 -18.92 -8.18
N GLU A 98 8.98 -19.99 -7.38
CA GLU A 98 8.22 -20.03 -6.12
C GLU A 98 8.71 -18.98 -5.12
N ARG A 99 10.03 -18.88 -4.91
CA ARG A 99 10.62 -17.89 -4.01
C ARG A 99 10.36 -16.47 -4.46
N PHE A 100 10.45 -16.21 -5.76
CA PHE A 100 10.17 -14.90 -6.30
C PHE A 100 8.72 -14.50 -6.07
N TRP A 101 7.78 -15.41 -6.34
CA TRP A 101 6.36 -15.19 -6.04
C TRP A 101 6.12 -14.87 -4.57
N ASP A 102 6.73 -15.62 -3.65
CA ASP A 102 6.61 -15.39 -2.21
C ASP A 102 7.27 -14.11 -1.71
N ALA A 103 8.29 -13.63 -2.43
CA ALA A 103 9.00 -12.40 -2.15
C ALA A 103 8.22 -11.15 -2.55
N LEU A 104 7.23 -11.26 -3.46
CA LEU A 104 6.39 -10.14 -3.88
C LEU A 104 5.52 -9.60 -2.74
N LEU A 105 5.22 -8.30 -2.78
CA LEU A 105 4.26 -7.70 -1.85
C LEU A 105 2.88 -8.35 -2.01
N LEU A 106 2.19 -8.58 -0.88
CA LEU A 106 0.86 -9.23 -0.87
C LEU A 106 -0.14 -8.48 -1.76
N ASP A 107 -0.13 -7.14 -1.73
CA ASP A 107 -0.98 -6.33 -2.60
C ASP A 107 -0.79 -6.63 -4.09
N ILE A 108 0.43 -6.93 -4.51
CA ILE A 108 0.75 -7.28 -5.91
C ILE A 108 0.29 -8.72 -6.18
N ARG A 109 0.58 -9.65 -5.27
CA ARG A 109 0.19 -11.06 -5.38
C ARG A 109 -1.32 -11.25 -5.48
N ASP A 110 -2.10 -10.51 -4.71
CA ASP A 110 -3.58 -10.56 -4.72
C ASP A 110 -4.19 -10.14 -6.06
N ARG A 111 -3.41 -9.50 -6.94
CA ARG A 111 -3.83 -9.00 -8.25
C ARG A 111 -3.19 -9.77 -9.42
N ALA A 112 -2.24 -10.65 -9.13
CA ALA A 112 -1.51 -11.43 -10.11
C ALA A 112 -1.98 -12.89 -10.12
N THR A 113 -1.75 -13.59 -11.24
CA THR A 113 -2.02 -15.04 -11.33
C THR A 113 -0.75 -15.81 -11.06
N TYR A 114 -0.83 -16.92 -10.33
CA TYR A 114 0.31 -17.78 -10.08
C TYR A 114 -0.06 -19.26 -10.21
N SER A 115 0.86 -20.01 -10.82
CA SER A 115 0.83 -21.47 -10.85
C SER A 115 2.24 -21.98 -10.58
N ARG A 116 2.34 -23.12 -9.90
CA ARG A 116 3.62 -23.75 -9.54
C ARG A 116 4.49 -24.15 -10.74
N HIS A 117 3.87 -24.27 -11.92
CA HIS A 117 4.55 -24.66 -13.17
C HIS A 117 4.94 -23.47 -14.05
N MET A 118 4.72 -22.23 -13.59
CA MET A 118 5.19 -21.06 -14.30
C MET A 118 6.72 -20.95 -14.19
N THR A 119 7.36 -20.66 -15.31
CA THR A 119 8.77 -20.29 -15.39
C THR A 119 9.04 -18.98 -14.64
N PHE A 120 10.31 -18.70 -14.35
CA PHE A 120 10.66 -17.50 -13.60
C PHE A 120 10.22 -16.23 -14.34
N SER A 121 10.36 -16.22 -15.67
CA SER A 121 9.93 -15.11 -16.52
C SER A 121 8.42 -14.88 -16.47
N GLU A 122 7.62 -15.95 -16.48
CA GLU A 122 6.16 -15.86 -16.40
C GLU A 122 5.71 -15.32 -15.04
N VAL A 123 6.33 -15.76 -13.95
CA VAL A 123 6.03 -15.21 -12.60
C VAL A 123 6.40 -13.73 -12.52
N VAL A 124 7.53 -13.32 -13.10
CA VAL A 124 7.92 -11.90 -13.19
C VAL A 124 6.87 -11.09 -13.97
N GLU A 125 6.41 -11.59 -15.11
CA GLU A 125 5.38 -10.93 -15.92
C GLU A 125 4.08 -10.76 -15.14
N GLN A 126 3.62 -11.80 -14.45
CA GLN A 126 2.44 -11.74 -13.58
C GLN A 126 2.62 -10.73 -12.45
N GLY A 127 3.79 -10.67 -11.83
CA GLY A 127 4.11 -9.66 -10.83
C GLY A 127 4.02 -8.24 -11.38
N LEU A 128 4.55 -7.99 -12.59
CA LEU A 128 4.49 -6.67 -13.24
C LEU A 128 3.04 -6.25 -13.55
N LEU A 129 2.21 -7.19 -14.02
CA LEU A 129 0.78 -6.94 -14.24
C LEU A 129 0.06 -6.61 -12.93
N GLY A 130 0.34 -7.35 -11.85
CA GLY A 130 -0.21 -7.08 -10.52
C GLY A 130 0.22 -5.72 -9.96
N GLU A 131 1.48 -5.34 -10.18
CA GLU A 131 2.04 -4.04 -9.79
C GLU A 131 1.35 -2.88 -10.53
N ALA A 132 1.16 -3.01 -11.85
CA ALA A 132 0.44 -2.01 -12.64
C ALA A 132 -0.98 -1.80 -12.12
N GLN A 133 -1.74 -2.89 -11.89
CA GLN A 133 -3.10 -2.80 -11.35
C GLN A 133 -3.16 -2.21 -9.94
N TRP A 134 -2.16 -2.50 -9.10
CA TRP A 134 -2.07 -1.92 -7.77
C TRP A 134 -1.81 -0.42 -7.81
N ASN A 135 -0.90 0.02 -8.68
CA ASN A 135 -0.57 1.43 -8.86
C ASN A 135 -1.75 2.23 -9.45
N GLU A 136 -2.43 1.71 -10.48
CA GLU A 136 -3.63 2.34 -11.04
C GLU A 136 -4.72 2.57 -9.97
N ARG A 137 -4.93 1.57 -9.10
CA ARG A 137 -5.88 1.71 -7.99
C ARG A 137 -5.45 2.79 -7.01
N LYS A 138 -4.18 2.80 -6.61
CA LYS A 138 -3.62 3.83 -5.71
C LYS A 138 -3.80 5.23 -6.29
N GLU A 139 -3.56 5.39 -7.59
CA GLU A 139 -3.75 6.66 -8.30
C GLU A 139 -5.21 7.09 -8.30
N ARG A 140 -6.15 6.19 -8.64
CA ARG A 140 -7.59 6.48 -8.58
C ARG A 140 -8.04 6.89 -7.18
N ASP A 141 -7.63 6.15 -6.15
CA ASP A 141 -7.99 6.44 -4.77
C ASP A 141 -7.42 7.81 -4.32
N ALA A 142 -6.20 8.14 -4.76
CA ALA A 142 -5.58 9.44 -4.51
C ALA A 142 -6.31 10.59 -5.23
N GLU A 143 -6.77 10.37 -6.47
CA GLU A 143 -7.58 11.35 -7.22
C GLU A 143 -8.95 11.57 -6.57
N GLU A 144 -9.63 10.51 -6.14
CA GLU A 144 -10.89 10.62 -5.42
C GLU A 144 -10.72 11.35 -4.09
N ALA A 145 -9.64 11.07 -3.35
CA ALA A 145 -9.32 11.78 -2.12
C ALA A 145 -9.10 13.28 -2.36
N LYS A 146 -8.41 13.66 -3.46
CA LYS A 146 -8.24 15.06 -3.88
C LYS A 146 -9.59 15.71 -4.22
N LYS A 147 -10.47 15.03 -4.97
CA LYS A 147 -11.82 15.53 -5.30
C LYS A 147 -12.66 15.75 -4.04
N ARG A 148 -12.67 14.79 -3.10
CA ARG A 148 -13.40 14.92 -1.82
C ARG A 148 -12.87 16.08 -0.98
N LYS A 149 -11.55 16.30 -0.95
CA LYS A 149 -10.94 17.45 -0.26
C LYS A 149 -11.38 18.77 -0.89
N TRP A 150 -11.40 18.84 -2.23
CA TRP A 150 -11.83 20.03 -2.97
C TRP A 150 -13.32 20.36 -2.77
N HIS A 151 -14.19 19.34 -2.80
CA HIS A 151 -15.62 19.49 -2.52
C HIS A 151 -15.90 19.86 -1.05
N SER A 152 -15.05 19.46 -0.10
CA SER A 152 -15.14 19.88 1.31
C SER A 152 -14.69 21.33 1.54
N SER A 153 -13.79 21.87 0.70
CA SER A 153 -13.35 23.27 0.74
C SER A 153 -14.17 24.21 -0.15
N GLY A 154 -15.16 23.67 -0.88
CA GLY A 154 -16.02 24.40 -1.80
C GLY A 154 -17.41 24.75 -1.24
N LEU A 155 -17.67 24.52 0.04
CA LEU A 155 -18.78 25.23 0.70
C LEU A 155 -18.32 26.68 0.88
N PRO A 156 -18.99 27.68 0.28
CA PRO A 156 -18.74 29.05 0.67
C PRO A 156 -19.12 29.10 2.14
N GLU A 157 -18.13 29.44 2.97
CA GLU A 157 -18.41 30.05 4.26
C GLU A 157 -19.23 31.30 3.94
N GLN A 158 -20.55 31.13 3.91
CA GLN A 158 -21.50 32.23 3.89
C GLN A 158 -21.38 32.90 5.25
N SER A 159 -20.31 33.68 5.38
CA SER A 159 -20.30 34.95 6.06
C SER A 159 -21.48 35.74 5.51
N ARG A 160 -22.66 35.49 6.08
CA ARG A 160 -23.78 36.41 6.01
C ARG A 160 -23.37 37.63 6.81
N LYS A 161 -22.62 38.53 6.17
CA LYS A 161 -22.76 39.95 6.47
C LYS A 161 -24.19 40.32 6.10
N ASN A 162 -25.07 40.36 7.11
CA ASN A 162 -26.21 41.25 7.05
C ASN A 162 -26.28 42.06 8.35
N ASN A 163 -25.85 43.30 8.21
CA ASN A 163 -26.07 44.53 8.96
C ASN A 163 -26.76 44.46 10.34
N ASN A 164 -26.02 45.02 11.30
CA ASN A 164 -26.45 45.73 12.51
C ASN A 164 -27.47 45.03 13.43
N CYS A 165 -26.94 44.40 14.47
CA CYS A 165 -27.41 44.66 15.83
C CYS A 165 -26.21 44.65 16.78
N VAL A 166 -25.88 45.84 17.29
CA VAL A 166 -24.94 46.05 18.39
C VAL A 166 -25.58 45.46 19.65
N GLY A 167 -24.87 44.58 20.35
CA GLY A 167 -25.37 43.96 21.58
C GLY A 167 -24.41 42.89 22.10
N SER A 168 -23.46 43.33 22.92
CA SER A 168 -22.43 42.56 23.61
C SER A 168 -22.92 41.27 24.27
N GLY A 169 -22.11 40.21 24.21
CA GLY A 169 -22.33 39.00 25.00
C GLY A 169 -21.49 37.81 24.52
N SER A 170 -20.19 37.86 24.78
CA SER A 170 -19.28 36.73 24.58
C SER A 170 -19.67 35.57 25.52
N PHE A 171 -19.90 34.37 24.98
CA PHE A 171 -19.87 33.14 25.78
C PHE A 171 -19.25 32.00 24.96
N MET A 172 -17.97 31.72 25.22
CA MET A 172 -17.32 30.47 24.79
C MET A 172 -17.90 29.31 25.61
N MET A 173 -18.48 28.29 24.97
CA MET A 173 -18.56 26.95 25.56
C MET A 173 -17.53 26.05 24.88
N LEU A 174 -16.47 25.75 25.64
CA LEU A 174 -15.58 24.62 25.42
C LEU A 174 -16.40 23.32 25.45
N ALA A 175 -16.42 22.56 24.36
CA ALA A 175 -16.92 21.19 24.37
C ALA A 175 -15.82 20.26 24.93
N PRO A 176 -16.08 19.43 25.96
CA PRO A 176 -15.12 18.43 26.42
C PRO A 176 -15.16 17.19 25.50
N PRO A 177 -14.04 16.45 25.35
CA PRO A 177 -13.99 15.31 24.45
C PRO A 177 -14.34 13.98 25.14
N ALA A 178 -14.84 13.07 24.30
CA ALA A 178 -14.82 11.60 24.40
C ALA A 178 -15.82 10.90 25.35
N LYS A 179 -16.48 9.84 24.85
CA LYS A 179 -16.09 8.43 25.06
C LYS A 179 -17.09 7.44 24.43
N LYS A 180 -16.54 6.33 23.93
CA LYS A 180 -17.24 5.10 23.51
C LYS A 180 -17.97 4.46 24.72
N ASN A 181 -19.20 3.95 24.56
CA ASN A 181 -19.51 2.52 24.79
C ASN A 181 -20.94 2.13 24.40
N ARG A 182 -21.10 0.81 24.27
CA ARG A 182 -22.19 0.00 23.72
C ARG A 182 -23.43 -0.18 24.62
N TYR A 183 -24.48 -0.70 23.96
CA TYR A 183 -25.65 -1.47 24.45
C TYR A 183 -26.86 -0.74 25.03
N ALA A 184 -27.98 -0.78 24.29
CA ALA A 184 -29.27 -1.21 24.82
C ALA A 184 -30.16 -1.74 23.69
N ARG A 185 -30.39 -3.05 23.73
CA ARG A 185 -31.33 -3.84 22.95
C ARG A 185 -32.69 -3.77 23.64
N TRP A 186 -33.77 -3.52 22.89
CA TRP A 186 -35.12 -3.88 23.29
C TRP A 186 -35.85 -4.54 22.12
N HIS A 187 -36.28 -5.79 22.35
CA HIS A 187 -37.06 -6.61 21.46
C HIS A 187 -38.55 -6.54 21.85
N LEU A 188 -39.40 -6.57 20.80
CA LEU A 188 -40.69 -7.26 20.69
C LEU A 188 -41.94 -6.74 21.45
N SER A 189 -42.98 -6.33 20.72
CA SER A 189 -44.17 -7.17 20.42
C SER A 189 -45.35 -6.37 19.84
N SER A 190 -45.90 -6.93 18.75
CA SER A 190 -47.33 -6.99 18.36
C SER A 190 -48.18 -5.72 18.13
N SER A 191 -48.80 -5.71 16.95
CA SER A 191 -50.13 -5.15 16.64
C SER A 191 -50.29 -3.62 16.61
N GLN A 192 -50.12 -3.04 15.42
CA GLN A 192 -51.11 -2.23 14.68
C GLN A 192 -50.38 -1.40 13.62
N ASN A 193 -50.89 -1.44 12.39
CA ASN A 193 -50.40 -0.68 11.24
C ASN A 193 -50.72 0.82 11.42
N THR A 194 -49.91 1.53 12.19
CA THR A 194 -49.86 3.00 12.15
C THR A 194 -48.42 3.42 11.92
N GLY A 195 -48.15 3.96 10.73
CA GLY A 195 -46.85 4.53 10.40
C GLY A 195 -46.42 5.64 11.37
N PRO A 196 -45.17 6.11 11.28
CA PRO A 196 -44.65 7.14 12.18
C PRO A 196 -45.54 8.39 12.18
N PRO A 197 -45.77 9.09 13.31
CA PRO A 197 -46.57 10.29 13.32
C PRO A 197 -45.93 11.40 12.48
N ARG A 198 -46.75 12.26 11.88
CA ARG A 198 -46.27 13.42 11.10
C ARG A 198 -45.71 14.48 12.06
N CYS A 199 -44.43 14.81 11.91
CA CYS A 199 -43.75 15.76 12.78
C CYS A 199 -44.24 17.19 12.55
N ALA A 200 -44.62 17.90 13.62
CA ALA A 200 -45.05 19.31 13.55
C ALA A 200 -43.93 20.28 13.10
N ASN A 201 -42.66 19.91 13.25
CA ASN A 201 -41.52 20.76 12.91
C ASN A 201 -41.07 20.62 11.44
N CYS A 202 -41.02 19.39 10.91
CA CYS A 202 -40.52 19.12 9.55
C CYS A 202 -41.58 18.57 8.59
N SER A 203 -42.80 18.34 9.07
CA SER A 203 -43.92 17.79 8.29
C SER A 203 -43.69 16.39 7.69
N LYS A 204 -42.62 15.69 8.10
CA LYS A 204 -42.29 14.31 7.70
C LYS A 204 -42.62 13.32 8.80
N ASN A 205 -42.91 12.07 8.43
CA ASN A 205 -43.22 10.99 9.36
C ASN A 205 -41.93 10.38 9.90
N HIS A 206 -41.68 10.48 11.21
CA HIS A 206 -40.57 9.77 11.87
C HIS A 206 -40.89 9.46 13.34
N PHE A 207 -40.26 8.41 13.88
CA PHE A 207 -40.28 8.11 15.31
C PHE A 207 -39.07 8.75 16.00
N GLY A 208 -39.25 9.28 17.21
CA GLY A 208 -38.17 9.93 17.97
C GLY A 208 -37.96 11.41 17.62
N LYS A 209 -36.85 11.98 18.10
CA LYS A 209 -36.55 13.42 18.02
C LYS A 209 -36.33 13.86 16.57
N CYS A 210 -36.92 15.01 16.21
CA CYS A 210 -36.75 15.59 14.87
C CYS A 210 -35.37 16.26 14.77
N ASN A 211 -34.54 15.78 13.84
CA ASN A 211 -33.22 16.35 13.58
C ASN A 211 -33.26 17.58 12.64
N ALA A 212 -34.44 18.06 12.27
CA ALA A 212 -34.59 19.29 11.49
C ALA A 212 -34.51 20.52 12.42
N PRO A 213 -33.86 21.61 11.99
CA PRO A 213 -33.82 22.85 12.76
C PRO A 213 -35.26 23.38 13.00
N PRO A 214 -35.54 23.97 14.18
CA PRO A 214 -36.87 24.45 14.53
C PRO A 214 -37.36 25.51 13.51
N ARG A 215 -38.61 25.36 13.04
CA ARG A 215 -39.23 26.23 12.03
C ARG A 215 -40.43 26.99 12.61
N CYS A 216 -40.64 28.22 12.15
CA CYS A 216 -41.84 28.99 12.43
C CYS A 216 -43.07 28.21 11.95
N TYR A 217 -43.98 27.86 12.86
CA TYR A 217 -45.20 27.13 12.54
C TYR A 217 -46.19 27.91 11.64
N GLN A 218 -45.99 29.22 11.46
CA GLN A 218 -46.84 30.07 10.61
C GLN A 218 -46.31 30.22 9.18
N CYS A 219 -44.99 30.38 8.99
CA CYS A 219 -44.41 30.68 7.67
C CYS A 219 -43.30 29.70 7.23
N GLY A 220 -42.96 28.70 8.05
CA GLY A 220 -41.99 27.66 7.73
C GLY A 220 -40.51 28.06 7.82
N ASN A 221 -40.18 29.32 8.15
CA ASN A 221 -38.80 29.80 8.24
C ASN A 221 -38.06 29.32 9.50
N THR A 222 -36.78 28.97 9.39
CA THR A 222 -35.94 28.48 10.51
C THR A 222 -35.32 29.58 11.38
N CYS A 223 -35.50 30.85 11.00
CA CYS A 223 -34.84 31.98 11.67
C CYS A 223 -35.59 32.48 12.91
N HIS A 224 -36.90 32.22 13.02
CA HIS A 224 -37.74 32.67 14.13
C HIS A 224 -38.80 31.61 14.45
N MET A 225 -39.34 31.65 15.67
CA MET A 225 -40.52 30.89 16.08
C MET A 225 -41.79 31.73 15.85
N LYS A 226 -42.99 31.11 15.89
CA LYS A 226 -44.28 31.79 15.64
C LYS A 226 -44.44 33.12 16.40
N ALA A 227 -43.93 33.19 17.64
CA ALA A 227 -43.98 34.40 18.48
C ALA A 227 -43.33 35.64 17.85
N ASN A 228 -42.30 35.46 17.01
CA ASN A 228 -41.55 36.54 16.37
C ASN A 228 -41.73 36.51 14.84
N CYS A 229 -42.88 36.04 14.36
CA CYS A 229 -43.13 35.96 12.94
C CYS A 229 -43.47 37.34 12.37
N PRO A 230 -42.68 37.89 11.43
CA PRO A 230 -42.96 39.19 10.82
C PRO A 230 -44.26 39.21 10.01
N GLN A 231 -44.82 38.04 9.68
CA GLN A 231 -46.12 37.90 9.01
C GLN A 231 -47.32 37.97 9.99
N LEU A 232 -47.08 37.94 11.30
CA LEU A 232 -48.10 38.11 12.35
C LEU A 232 -48.13 39.53 12.93
N GLY A 233 -47.15 40.37 12.56
CA GLY A 233 -47.04 41.75 13.01
C GLY A 233 -47.48 42.75 11.93
N ASN A 234 -48.78 42.74 11.60
CA ASN A 234 -49.41 43.90 10.96
C ASN A 234 -50.90 43.93 11.31
N VAL A 235 -51.20 44.46 12.50
CA VAL A 235 -52.48 45.13 12.75
C VAL A 235 -52.12 46.53 13.23
N HIS A 236 -52.23 47.51 12.33
CA HIS A 236 -52.09 48.91 12.66
C HIS A 236 -53.20 49.35 13.63
N ARG A 237 -52.79 50.21 14.56
CA ARG A 237 -53.57 51.11 15.45
C ARG A 237 -54.99 51.44 15.01
N PHE A 238 -55.88 51.55 16.01
CA PHE A 238 -56.50 52.83 16.34
C PHE A 238 -56.06 53.24 17.76
#